data_AF-A0A1I1EGF1-F1
#
_entry.id   AF-A0A1I1EGF1-F1
#
_cell.length_a   1.000
_cell.length_b   1.000
_cell.length_c   1.000
_cell.angle_alpha   90.00
_cell.angle_beta   90.00
_cell.angle_gamma   90.00
#
_symmetry.space_group_name_H-M   'P 1'
#
loop_
_entity.id
_entity.type
_entity.pdbx_description
1 polymer ?
#
loop_
_entity_poly.entity_id
_entity_poly.type
_entity_poly.pdbx_seq_one_letter_code
_entity_poly.pdbx_strand_id
1 'polypeptide(L)'
;MVTIVVKRKEQLENKEIGNIIRQHRKVLGYSREVFISEPIEDGLLPEDWISEKSLSNIELGYNLPSIFTLKKISIALQIDFPDLITEIDQYL
;
A
#
# COMPACT_ATOMS: atom_id res chain seq x y z
N MET A 1 -32.65 19.17 -22.11
CA MET A 1 -31.26 19.04 -21.62
C MET A 1 -31.16 17.67 -20.95
N VAL A 2 -30.33 16.77 -21.47
CA VAL A 2 -30.09 15.47 -20.84
C VAL A 2 -28.94 15.66 -19.88
N THR A 3 -29.22 15.58 -18.58
CA THR A 3 -28.18 15.58 -17.55
C THR A 3 -27.47 14.23 -17.61
N ILE A 4 -26.31 14.19 -18.24
CA ILE A 4 -25.42 13.04 -18.14
C ILE A 4 -24.84 13.07 -16.73
N VAL A 5 -25.43 12.27 -15.83
CA VAL A 5 -24.80 11.96 -14.56
C VAL A 5 -23.62 11.05 -14.87
N VAL A 6 -22.43 11.63 -15.00
CA VAL A 6 -21.19 10.85 -15.01
C VAL A 6 -21.13 10.16 -13.65
N LYS A 7 -21.39 8.84 -13.61
CA LYS A 7 -21.16 8.04 -12.40
C LYS A 7 -19.72 8.32 -11.96
N ARG A 8 -19.55 8.92 -10.78
CA ARG A 8 -18.24 9.07 -10.13
C ARG A 8 -17.57 7.70 -10.21
N LYS A 9 -16.39 7.64 -10.84
CA LYS A 9 -15.49 6.47 -10.88
C LYS A 9 -15.61 5.76 -9.53
N GLU A 10 -16.08 4.50 -9.51
CA GLU A 10 -16.32 3.73 -8.28
C GLU A 10 -15.18 4.01 -7.30
N GLN A 11 -15.51 4.63 -6.16
CA GLN A 11 -14.53 4.80 -5.10
C GLN A 11 -14.20 3.39 -4.62
N LEU A 12 -12.99 2.93 -4.93
CA LEU A 12 -12.50 1.67 -4.40
C LEU A 12 -12.50 1.79 -2.87
N GLU A 13 -13.11 0.80 -2.22
CA GLU A 13 -13.33 0.78 -0.77
C GLU A 13 -12.05 1.03 0.02
N ASN A 14 -10.92 0.47 -0.44
CA ASN A 14 -9.63 0.56 0.24
C ASN A 14 -8.72 1.69 -0.28
N LYS A 15 -9.27 2.66 -1.01
CA LYS A 15 -8.46 3.67 -1.72
C LYS A 15 -7.61 4.52 -0.78
N GLU A 16 -8.15 4.93 0.36
CA GLU A 16 -7.41 5.77 1.31
C GLU A 16 -6.26 5.00 1.97
N ILE A 17 -6.52 3.74 2.38
CA ILE A 17 -5.49 2.82 2.89
C ILE A 17 -4.36 2.63 1.87
N GLY A 18 -4.74 2.34 0.61
CA GLY A 18 -3.77 2.20 -0.48
C GLY A 18 -2.97 3.47 -0.73
N ASN A 19 -3.60 4.64 -0.62
CA ASN A 19 -2.93 5.92 -0.77
C ASN A 19 -1.92 6.18 0.35
N ILE A 20 -2.25 5.89 1.61
CA ILE A 20 -1.32 6.02 2.76
C ILE A 20 -0.04 5.22 2.49
N ILE A 21 -0.17 3.94 2.15
CA ILE A 21 0.97 3.06 1.83
C ILE A 21 1.80 3.63 0.68
N ARG A 22 1.12 4.07 -0.39
CA ARG A 22 1.77 4.68 -1.55
C ARG A 22 2.53 5.96 -1.21
N GLN A 23 1.96 6.82 -0.34
CA GLN A 23 2.59 8.08 0.04
C GLN A 23 3.87 7.83 0.83
N HIS A 24 3.83 6.95 1.84
CA HIS A 24 5.03 6.58 2.60
C HIS A 24 6.14 6.04 1.69
N ARG A 25 5.82 5.13 0.75
CA ARG A 25 6.81 4.66 -0.23
C ARG A 25 7.37 5.80 -1.08
N LYS A 26 6.53 6.75 -1.49
CA LYS A 26 6.96 7.91 -2.28
C LYS A 26 7.82 8.89 -1.50
N VAL A 27 7.61 9.04 -0.19
CA VAL A 27 8.47 9.83 0.70
C VAL A 27 9.88 9.24 0.78
N LEU A 28 10.01 7.91 0.78
CA LEU A 28 11.32 7.23 0.65
C LEU A 28 11.97 7.42 -0.73
N GLY A 29 11.24 7.94 -1.73
CA GLY A 29 11.72 8.08 -3.10
C GLY A 29 11.70 6.77 -3.89
N TYR A 30 11.12 5.70 -3.34
CA TYR A 30 11.22 4.36 -3.91
C TYR A 30 10.23 4.14 -5.07
N SER A 31 10.69 3.47 -6.12
CA SER A 31 9.80 2.79 -7.07
C SER A 31 9.16 1.57 -6.39
N ARG A 32 8.27 0.83 -7.07
CA ARG A 32 7.73 -0.40 -6.47
C ARG A 32 8.79 -1.49 -6.41
N GLU A 33 9.60 -1.57 -7.43
CA GLU A 33 10.71 -2.50 -7.57
C GLU A 33 11.72 -2.28 -6.44
N VAL A 34 12.18 -1.03 -6.25
CA VAL A 34 13.10 -0.67 -5.15
C VAL A 34 12.49 -0.96 -3.78
N PHE A 35 11.22 -0.62 -3.58
CA PHE A 35 10.52 -0.91 -2.32
C PHE A 35 10.43 -2.41 -2.01
N ILE A 36 10.39 -3.25 -3.05
CA ILE A 36 10.37 -4.71 -2.89
C ILE A 36 11.78 -5.23 -2.63
N SER A 37 12.80 -4.76 -3.36
CA SER A 37 14.17 -5.28 -3.33
C SER A 37 14.99 -4.82 -2.13
N GLU A 38 14.89 -3.56 -1.71
CA GLU A 38 15.67 -3.00 -0.60
C GLU A 38 15.61 -3.84 0.69
N PRO A 39 14.42 -4.16 1.26
CA PRO A 39 14.36 -4.99 2.47
C PRO A 39 14.80 -6.44 2.25
N ILE A 40 14.89 -6.92 0.99
CA ILE A 40 15.48 -8.23 0.66
C ILE A 40 17.00 -8.12 0.74
N GLU A 41 17.59 -7.09 0.14
CA GLU A 41 19.03 -6.81 0.15
C GLU A 41 19.56 -6.60 1.59
N ASP A 42 18.75 -5.99 2.45
CA ASP A 42 19.03 -5.82 3.89
C ASP A 42 18.81 -7.09 4.72
N GLY A 43 18.28 -8.18 4.14
CA GLY A 43 17.99 -9.42 4.84
C GLY A 43 16.81 -9.35 5.81
N LEU A 44 15.93 -8.35 5.66
CA LEU A 44 14.77 -8.13 6.52
C LEU A 44 13.52 -8.90 6.06
N LEU A 45 13.39 -9.15 4.75
CA LEU A 45 12.26 -9.85 4.15
C LEU A 45 12.73 -10.90 3.13
N PRO A 46 11.97 -12.00 2.93
CA PRO A 46 12.31 -13.02 1.93
C PRO A 46 12.07 -12.53 0.50
N GLU A 47 12.73 -13.14 -0.50
CA GLU A 47 12.70 -12.71 -1.91
C GLU A 47 11.28 -12.60 -2.53
N ASP A 48 10.32 -13.39 -2.04
CA ASP A 48 8.96 -13.47 -2.55
C ASP A 48 7.92 -12.83 -1.62
N TRP A 49 8.34 -11.92 -0.74
CA TRP A 49 7.47 -11.38 0.31
C TRP A 49 6.23 -10.65 -0.22
N ILE A 50 6.32 -10.05 -1.40
CA ILE A 50 5.20 -9.48 -2.16
C ILE A 50 5.56 -9.39 -3.66
N SER A 51 4.56 -9.54 -4.53
CA SER A 51 4.74 -9.23 -5.97
C SER A 51 4.45 -7.76 -6.26
N GLU A 52 5.07 -7.21 -7.30
CA GLU A 52 4.81 -5.83 -7.75
C GLU A 52 3.33 -5.60 -8.10
N LYS A 53 2.67 -6.61 -8.70
CA LYS A 53 1.24 -6.57 -9.00
C LYS A 53 0.38 -6.50 -7.73
N SER A 54 0.70 -7.30 -6.71
CA SER A 54 -0.01 -7.28 -5.43
C SER A 54 0.15 -5.92 -4.74
N LEU A 55 1.37 -5.37 -4.71
CA LEU A 55 1.63 -4.04 -4.18
C LEU A 55 0.85 -2.96 -4.95
N SER A 56 0.85 -3.01 -6.29
CA SER A 56 0.10 -2.09 -7.13
C SER A 56 -1.40 -2.14 -6.83
N ASN A 57 -1.97 -3.35 -6.69
CA ASN A 57 -3.39 -3.52 -6.36
C ASN A 57 -3.73 -2.96 -4.97
N ILE A 58 -2.85 -3.15 -3.99
CA ILE A 58 -3.01 -2.58 -2.64
C ILE A 58 -3.01 -1.05 -2.72
N GLU A 59 -1.99 -0.47 -3.34
CA GLU A 59 -1.84 0.99 -3.44
C GLU A 59 -2.94 1.69 -4.24
N LEU A 60 -3.55 0.98 -5.18
CA LEU A 60 -4.69 1.47 -5.94
C LEU A 60 -6.01 1.27 -5.19
N GLY A 61 -6.03 0.52 -4.08
CA GLY A 61 -7.22 0.25 -3.27
C GLY A 61 -8.07 -0.93 -3.76
N TYR A 62 -7.57 -1.72 -4.72
CA TYR A 62 -8.28 -2.92 -5.19
C TYR A 62 -8.28 -4.03 -4.15
N ASN A 63 -7.21 -4.13 -3.34
CA ASN A 63 -7.04 -5.19 -2.36
C ASN A 63 -6.70 -4.59 -0.98
N LEU A 64 -7.41 -5.02 0.07
CA LEU A 64 -7.00 -4.79 1.44
C LEU A 64 -5.90 -5.81 1.82
N PRO A 65 -4.71 -5.38 2.26
CA PRO A 65 -3.67 -6.30 2.73
C PRO A 65 -4.07 -6.98 4.04
N SER A 66 -3.63 -8.23 4.22
CA SER A 66 -3.76 -8.91 5.52
C SER A 66 -2.89 -8.26 6.59
N ILE A 67 -3.17 -8.52 7.87
CA ILE A 67 -2.34 -8.08 9.01
C ILE A 67 -0.85 -8.49 8.85
N PHE A 68 -0.59 -9.71 8.33
CA PHE A 68 0.76 -10.20 8.08
C PHE A 68 1.44 -9.44 6.94
N THR A 69 0.68 -9.12 5.89
CA THR A 69 1.16 -8.31 4.77
C THR A 69 1.44 -6.88 5.23
N LEU A 70 0.57 -6.28 6.05
CA LEU A 70 0.79 -4.95 6.64
C LEU A 70 2.04 -4.90 7.50
N LYS A 71 2.32 -5.95 8.29
CA LYS A 71 3.57 -6.04 9.06
C LYS A 71 4.81 -6.07 8.18
N LYS A 72 4.77 -6.78 7.04
CA LYS A 72 5.88 -6.76 6.07
C LYS A 72 6.00 -5.39 5.39
N ILE A 73 4.87 -4.79 5.03
CA ILE A 73 4.82 -3.44 4.46
C ILE A 73 5.41 -2.42 5.44
N SER A 74 5.13 -2.48 6.75
CA SER A 74 5.69 -1.54 7.72
C SER A 74 7.22 -1.65 7.81
N ILE A 75 7.75 -2.89 7.77
CA ILE A 75 9.20 -3.14 7.69
C ILE A 75 9.80 -2.47 6.44
N ALA A 76 9.21 -2.71 5.27
CA ALA A 76 9.68 -2.14 4.01
C ALA A 76 9.52 -0.61 3.94
N LEU A 77 8.52 -0.04 4.62
CA LEU A 77 8.31 1.40 4.75
C LEU A 77 9.22 2.05 5.81
N GLN A 78 9.97 1.26 6.58
CA GLN A 78 10.81 1.72 7.69
C GLN A 78 10.01 2.51 8.74
N ILE A 79 8.78 2.06 9.00
CA ILE A 79 7.88 2.63 10.02
C ILE A 79 7.47 1.53 11.00
N ASP A 80 7.22 1.94 12.25
CA ASP A 80 6.72 1.01 13.25
C ASP A 80 5.32 0.51 12.88
N PHE A 81 5.10 -0.80 13.06
CA PHE A 81 3.83 -1.44 12.70
C PHE A 81 2.61 -0.80 13.39
N PRO A 82 2.64 -0.50 14.71
CA PRO A 82 1.53 0.19 15.37
C PRO A 82 1.22 1.57 14.79
N ASP A 83 2.24 2.30 14.32
CA ASP A 83 2.06 3.62 13.72
C ASP A 83 1.34 3.49 12.37
N LEU A 84 1.77 2.55 11.52
CA LEU A 84 1.07 2.25 10.27
C LEU A 84 -0.39 1.85 10.52
N ILE A 85 -0.64 1.00 11.51
CA ILE A 85 -2.01 0.59 11.86
C ILE A 85 -2.83 1.79 12.31
N THR A 86 -2.29 2.64 13.18
CA THR A 86 -2.99 3.84 13.68
C THR A 86 -3.39 4.78 12.56
N GLU A 87 -2.54 4.93 11.53
CA GLU A 87 -2.86 5.75 10.36
C GLU A 87 -3.99 5.16 9.51
N ILE A 88 -3.99 3.85 9.27
CA ILE A 88 -4.98 3.21 8.40
C ILE A 88 -6.29 2.86 9.11
N ASP A 89 -6.30 2.72 10.44
CA ASP A 89 -7.46 2.34 11.26
C ASP A 89 -8.62 3.35 11.12
N GLN A 90 -8.31 4.60 10.81
CA GLN A 90 -9.30 5.64 10.52
C GLN A 90 -10.14 5.36 9.25
N TYR A 91 -9.72 4.38 8.45
CA TYR A 91 -10.28 4.03 7.15
C TYR A 91 -10.68 2.55 7.04
N LEU A 92 -10.61 1.79 8.15
CA LEU A 92 -11.10 0.42 8.25
C LEU A 92 -12.60 0.34 8.57
#